data_AF-V9IJ60-F1
#
_entry.id   AF-V9IJ60-F1
#
_cell.length_a   1.000
_cell.length_b   1.000
_cell.length_c   1.000
_cell.angle_alpha   90.00
_cell.angle_beta   90.00
_cell.angle_gamma   90.00
#
_symmetry.space_group_name_H-M   'P 1'
#
loop_
_entity.id
_entity.type
_entity.pdbx_description
1 polymer ?
#
loop_
_entity_poly.entity_id
_entity_poly.type
_entity_poly.pdbx_seq_one_letter_code
_entity_poly.pdbx_strand_id
1 'polypeptide(L)'
;MSMVGYILGLGDRHGENILFDSKCGDCVHVDFNCLFNRGELFEWPERVPFRLTHNMVDAMGPLKIEGPFRRACEITMRVLRQQSSTLLSVLTPFVYDPLVSWNKKSYG
;
A
#
# COMPACT_ATOMS: atom_id res chain seq x y z
N MET A 1 -6.13 1.40 -3.63
CA MET A 1 -4.85 1.53 -2.88
C MET A 1 -4.10 0.21 -2.71
N SER A 2 -4.74 -0.95 -2.47
CA SER A 2 -4.05 -2.21 -2.11
C SER A 2 -2.90 -2.63 -3.05
N MET A 3 -3.13 -2.72 -4.36
CA MET A 3 -2.10 -3.14 -5.31
C MET A 3 -0.96 -2.12 -5.44
N VAL A 4 -1.30 -0.84 -5.43
CA VAL A 4 -0.31 0.25 -5.50
C VAL A 4 0.56 0.26 -4.24
N GLY A 5 -0.06 0.20 -3.06
CA GLY A 5 0.65 0.14 -1.78
C GLY A 5 1.57 -1.07 -1.69
N TYR A 6 1.13 -2.24 -2.18
CA TYR A 6 1.99 -3.42 -2.24
C TYR A 6 3.22 -3.20 -3.14
N ILE A 7 3.04 -2.67 -4.36
CA ILE A 7 4.16 -2.39 -5.28
C ILE A 7 5.14 -1.36 -4.72
N LEU A 8 4.65 -0.37 -3.98
CA LEU A 8 5.48 0.64 -3.31
C LEU A 8 6.12 0.14 -2.01
N GLY A 9 5.70 -1.01 -1.49
CA GLY A 9 6.13 -1.51 -0.19
C GLY A 9 5.63 -0.67 0.98
N LEU A 10 4.39 -0.19 0.92
CA LEU A 10 3.76 0.59 1.98
C LEU A 10 3.35 -0.32 3.16
N GLY A 11 3.94 -0.08 4.32
CA GLY A 11 3.58 -0.64 5.63
C GLY A 11 2.87 0.38 6.52
N ASP A 12 2.77 0.08 7.82
CA ASP A 12 2.13 0.91 8.86
C ASP A 12 0.65 1.22 8.60
N ARG A 13 -0.09 0.21 8.15
CA ARG A 13 -1.47 0.36 7.66
C ARG A 13 -2.50 0.13 8.76
N HIS A 14 -2.28 0.66 9.96
CA HIS A 14 -3.22 0.50 11.08
C HIS A 14 -4.53 1.27 10.82
N GLY A 15 -5.53 1.05 11.68
CA GLY A 15 -6.89 1.56 11.47
C GLY A 15 -6.99 3.09 11.35
N GLU A 16 -6.06 3.83 11.93
CA GLU A 16 -6.05 5.31 11.89
C GLU A 16 -5.40 5.85 10.61
N ASN A 17 -4.54 5.05 9.96
CA ASN A 17 -3.89 5.41 8.70
C ASN A 17 -4.73 5.07 7.46
N ILE A 18 -5.92 4.51 7.63
CA ILE A 18 -6.87 4.22 6.55
C ILE A 18 -8.15 5.03 6.80
N LEU A 19 -8.28 6.14 6.09
CA LEU A 19 -9.42 7.03 6.20
C LEU A 19 -10.46 6.73 5.11
N PHE A 20 -11.73 6.79 5.49
CA PHE A 20 -12.87 6.68 4.59
C PHE A 20 -13.62 8.01 4.51
N ASP A 21 -13.96 8.44 3.30
CA ASP A 21 -14.88 9.56 3.12
C ASP A 21 -16.31 9.10 3.36
N SER A 22 -16.97 9.72 4.35
CA SER A 22 -18.39 9.50 4.68
C SER A 22 -19.38 9.78 3.54
N LYS A 23 -19.01 10.60 2.54
CA LYS A 23 -19.91 11.03 1.46
C LYS A 23 -19.90 10.08 0.27
N CYS A 24 -18.71 9.65 -0.17
CA CYS A 24 -18.56 8.79 -1.35
C CYS A 24 -18.06 7.38 -1.03
N GLY A 25 -17.57 7.12 0.18
CA GLY A 25 -16.98 5.83 0.56
C GLY A 25 -15.55 5.61 0.07
N ASP A 26 -14.89 6.64 -0.48
CA ASP A 26 -13.52 6.53 -0.94
C ASP A 26 -12.55 6.27 0.20
N CYS A 27 -11.50 5.50 -0.08
CA CYS A 27 -10.51 5.08 0.89
C CYS A 27 -9.12 5.66 0.55
N VAL A 28 -8.53 6.38 1.50
CA VAL A 28 -7.20 7.01 1.35
C VAL A 28 -6.27 6.59 2.48
N HIS A 29 -4.99 6.42 2.13
CA HIS A 29 -3.92 6.28 3.13
C HIS A 29 -3.41 7.68 3.47
N VAL A 30 -3.28 8.00 4.76
CA VAL A 30 -2.90 9.34 5.22
C VAL A 30 -1.44 9.44 5.69
N ASP A 31 -0.76 8.29 5.84
CA ASP A 31 0.67 8.22 6.15
C ASP A 31 1.41 7.36 5.11
N PHE A 32 2.58 7.84 4.69
CA PHE A 32 3.50 7.22 3.73
C PHE A 32 4.95 7.17 4.25
N ASN A 33 5.18 7.33 5.55
CA ASN A 33 6.51 7.26 6.14
C ASN A 33 7.11 5.83 6.07
N CYS A 34 6.25 4.81 6.07
CA CYS A 34 6.63 3.41 6.03
C CYS A 34 6.61 2.85 4.58
N LEU A 35 7.37 3.44 3.67
CA LEU A 35 7.49 2.96 2.27
C LEU A 35 8.70 2.01 2.09
N PHE A 36 8.78 1.41 0.89
CA PHE A 36 9.89 0.56 0.45
C PHE A 36 10.19 -0.63 1.38
N ASN A 37 9.13 -1.30 1.84
CA ASN A 37 9.15 -2.50 2.68
C ASN A 37 9.76 -2.28 4.08
N ARG A 38 9.77 -1.05 4.58
CA ARG A 38 10.19 -0.74 5.96
C ARG A 38 9.43 -1.51 7.03
N GLY A 39 8.15 -1.81 6.80
CA GLY A 39 7.34 -2.58 7.74
C GLY A 39 7.86 -4.00 8.00
N GLU A 40 8.68 -4.56 7.09
CA GLU A 40 9.33 -5.86 7.28
C GLU A 40 10.50 -5.81 8.27
N LEU A 41 11.01 -4.59 8.55
CA LEU A 41 12.16 -4.36 9.44
C LEU A 41 11.76 -4.02 10.88
N PHE A 42 10.46 -3.97 11.18
CA PHE A 42 9.98 -3.75 12.54
C PHE A 42 10.37 -4.91 13.46
N GLU A 43 10.41 -4.65 14.78
CA GLU A 43 10.57 -5.70 15.80
C GLU A 43 9.53 -6.81 15.62
N TRP A 44 8.32 -6.42 15.22
CA TRP A 44 7.22 -7.30 14.82
C TRP A 44 6.90 -7.07 13.34
N PRO A 45 7.52 -7.84 12.42
CA PRO A 45 7.42 -7.56 10.99
C PRO A 45 6.00 -7.67 10.44
N GLU A 46 5.61 -6.70 9.61
CA GLU A 46 4.40 -6.81 8.79
C GLU A 46 4.62 -7.78 7.63
N ARG A 47 4.09 -8.99 7.75
CA ARG A 47 4.20 -10.03 6.70
C ARG A 47 3.11 -9.97 5.63
N VAL A 48 2.07 -9.17 5.87
CA VAL A 48 0.93 -9.08 4.95
C VAL A 48 1.22 -8.09 3.81
N PRO A 49 0.88 -8.41 2.56
CA PRO A 49 1.18 -7.55 1.41
C PRO A 49 0.39 -6.23 1.44
N PHE A 50 -0.82 -6.26 1.99
CA PHE A 50 -1.69 -5.10 2.23
C PHE A 50 -2.74 -5.47 3.28
N ARG A 51 -3.35 -4.46 3.91
CA ARG A 51 -4.41 -4.68 4.89
C ARG A 51 -5.70 -5.10 4.19
N LEU A 52 -6.14 -6.32 4.47
CA LEU A 52 -7.42 -6.87 4.04
C LEU A 52 -7.98 -7.74 5.16
N THR A 53 -8.70 -7.12 6.10
CA THR A 53 -9.27 -7.79 7.26
C THR A 53 -10.68 -8.32 6.96
N HIS A 54 -11.19 -9.19 7.82
CA HIS A 54 -12.58 -9.66 7.76
C HIS A 54 -13.59 -8.50 7.65
N ASN A 55 -13.46 -7.45 8.47
CA ASN A 55 -14.33 -6.27 8.39
C ASN A 55 -14.31 -5.60 7.01
N MET A 56 -13.15 -5.52 6.35
CA MET A 56 -13.05 -4.96 5.00
C MET A 56 -13.69 -5.88 3.97
N VAL A 57 -13.48 -7.19 4.09
CA VAL A 57 -14.05 -8.19 3.18
C VAL A 57 -15.57 -8.23 3.30
N ASP A 58 -16.10 -8.17 4.52
CA ASP A 58 -17.53 -8.18 4.78
C ASP A 58 -18.20 -6.89 4.25
N ALA A 59 -17.51 -5.75 4.32
CA ALA A 59 -17.97 -4.49 3.74
C ALA A 59 -18.07 -4.50 2.19
N MET A 60 -17.42 -5.45 1.50
CA MET A 60 -17.53 -5.61 0.03
C MET A 60 -18.86 -6.28 -0.40
N GLY A 61 -19.70 -6.66 0.56
CA GLY A 61 -20.99 -7.27 0.31
C GLY A 61 -20.91 -8.76 -0.01
N PRO A 62 -21.95 -9.34 -0.63
CA PRO A 62 -22.12 -10.80 -0.71
C PRO A 62 -21.03 -11.51 -1.53
N LEU A 63 -20.46 -10.81 -2.52
CA LEU A 63 -19.41 -11.35 -3.39
C LEU A 63 -18.01 -11.26 -2.77
N LYS A 64 -17.86 -10.55 -1.64
CA LYS A 64 -16.58 -10.40 -0.92
C LYS A 64 -15.46 -9.99 -1.90
N ILE A 65 -14.31 -10.65 -1.83
CA ILE A 65 -13.15 -10.40 -2.68
C ILE A 65 -13.35 -10.82 -4.13
N GLU A 66 -14.25 -11.77 -4.40
CA GLU A 66 -14.49 -12.35 -5.73
C GLU A 66 -15.35 -11.44 -6.62
N GLY A 67 -15.92 -10.38 -6.04
CA GLY A 67 -16.68 -9.37 -6.75
C GLY A 67 -15.80 -8.32 -7.47
N PRO A 68 -16.23 -7.05 -7.48
CA PRO A 68 -15.50 -5.96 -8.13
C PRO A 68 -14.05 -5.80 -7.66
N PHE A 69 -13.74 -6.20 -6.42
CA PHE A 69 -12.42 -6.08 -5.82
C PHE A 69 -11.35 -6.85 -6.61
N ARG A 70 -11.54 -8.15 -6.88
CA ARG A 70 -10.58 -8.96 -7.66
C ARG A 70 -10.33 -8.36 -9.04
N ARG A 71 -11.41 -8.02 -9.76
CA ARG A 71 -11.30 -7.47 -11.12
C ARG A 71 -10.56 -6.14 -11.14
N ALA A 72 -10.83 -5.26 -10.18
CA ALA A 72 -10.10 -4.00 -10.04
C ALA A 72 -8.61 -4.26 -9.77
N CYS A 73 -8.27 -5.21 -8.89
CA CYS A 73 -6.88 -5.57 -8.61
C CYS A 73 -6.13 -6.06 -9.85
N GLU A 74 -6.73 -6.95 -10.63
CA GLU A 74 -6.15 -7.45 -11.89
C GLU A 74 -5.88 -6.34 -12.90
N ILE A 75 -6.87 -5.44 -13.08
CA ILE A 75 -6.74 -4.29 -13.98
C ILE A 75 -5.62 -3.36 -13.50
N THR A 76 -5.60 -3.01 -12.21
CA THR A 76 -4.56 -2.15 -11.63
C THR A 76 -3.17 -2.76 -11.79
N MET A 77 -3.00 -4.05 -11.47
CA MET A 77 -1.72 -4.72 -11.62
C MET A 77 -1.24 -4.78 -13.07
N ARG A 78 -2.15 -5.02 -14.02
CA ARG A 78 -1.83 -5.00 -15.45
C ARG A 78 -1.33 -3.63 -15.88
N VAL A 79 -2.02 -2.55 -15.50
CA VAL A 79 -1.61 -1.18 -15.84
C VAL A 79 -0.27 -0.82 -15.21
N LEU A 80 -0.06 -1.14 -13.92
CA LEU A 80 1.20 -0.88 -13.23
C LEU A 80 2.39 -1.59 -13.89
N ARG A 81 2.21 -2.84 -14.34
CA ARG A 81 3.24 -3.58 -15.08
C ARG A 81 3.53 -2.96 -16.44
N GLN A 82 2.48 -2.61 -17.19
CA GLN A 82 2.60 -1.98 -18.51
C GLN A 82 3.27 -0.60 -18.46
N GLN A 83 3.07 0.15 -17.38
CA GLN A 83 3.61 1.52 -17.19
C GLN A 83 4.75 1.56 -16.17
N SER A 84 5.46 0.45 -16.00
CA SER A 84 6.52 0.30 -15.00
C SER A 84 7.68 1.28 -15.21
N SER A 85 8.07 1.57 -16.44
CA SER A 85 9.11 2.57 -16.75
C SER A 85 8.73 3.96 -16.27
N THR A 86 7.49 4.40 -16.53
CA THR A 86 6.96 5.67 -16.07
C THR A 86 6.89 5.71 -14.54
N LEU A 87 6.40 4.64 -13.91
CA LEU A 87 6.35 4.54 -12.46
C LEU A 87 7.74 4.65 -11.83
N LEU A 88 8.72 3.92 -12.36
CA LEU A 88 10.11 3.99 -11.90
C LEU A 88 10.71 5.39 -12.09
N SER A 89 10.43 6.06 -13.21
CA SER A 89 10.89 7.44 -13.44
C SER A 89 10.40 8.42 -12.38
N VAL A 90 9.17 8.24 -11.87
CA VAL A 90 8.60 9.08 -10.81
C VAL A 90 9.16 8.72 -9.44
N LEU A 91 9.42 7.43 -9.17
CA LEU A 91 9.91 6.96 -7.86
C LEU A 91 11.42 7.15 -7.67
N THR A 92 12.19 7.12 -8.76
CA THR A 92 13.66 7.20 -8.74
C THR A 92 14.17 8.41 -7.93
N PRO A 93 13.66 9.64 -8.12
CA PRO A 93 14.07 10.79 -7.32
C PRO A 93 13.89 10.60 -5.80
N PHE A 94 12.80 9.96 -5.35
CA PHE A 94 12.54 9.74 -3.92
C PHE A 94 13.54 8.78 -3.28
N VAL A 95 14.03 7.80 -4.02
CA VAL A 95 15.03 6.83 -3.54
C VAL A 95 16.40 7.50 -3.38
N TYR A 96 16.74 8.44 -4.27
CA TYR A 96 18.03 9.12 -4.30
C TYR A 96 18.03 10.49 -3.58
N ASP A 97 16.90 10.91 -3.02
CA ASP A 97 16.82 12.15 -2.25
C ASP A 97 17.67 12.04 -0.97
N PRO A 98 18.76 12.83 -0.83
CA PRO A 98 19.65 12.76 0.33
C PRO A 98 18.97 13.22 1.63
N LEU A 99 17.84 13.94 1.54
CA LEU A 99 17.07 14.36 2.70
C LEU A 99 16.18 13.24 3.24
N VAL A 100 15.93 12.20 2.43
CA VAL A 100 15.07 11.08 2.81
C VAL A 100 15.91 9.88 3.21
N SER A 101 16.12 9.74 4.51
CA SER A 101 16.88 8.62 5.08
C SER A 101 16.02 7.35 5.13
N TRP A 102 15.97 6.55 4.06
CA TRP A 102 15.20 5.29 4.02
C TRP A 102 15.77 4.19 4.93
N ASN A 103 17.10 4.15 5.11
CA ASN A 103 17.81 3.20 5.97
C ASN A 103 18.26 3.85 7.28
N LYS A 104 17.60 3.56 8.40
CA LYS A 104 18.23 3.63 9.72
C LYS A 104 18.36 2.21 10.25
N LYS A 105 19.53 1.60 10.04
CA LYS A 105 19.98 0.54 10.93
C LYS A 105 20.48 1.23 12.20
N SER A 106 19.66 1.29 13.24
CA SER A 106 20.18 1.47 14.59
C SER A 106 20.77 0.13 15.00
N TYR A 107 22.05 -0.09 14.70
CA TYR A 107 22.82 -1.10 15.41
C TYR A 107 22.97 -0.60 16.85
N GLY A 108 22.25 -1.25 17.78
CA GLY A 108 22.61 -1.30 19.19
C GLY A 108 23.45 -2.53 19.46
#